data_AF-A0A8T7AAY2-F1
#
_entry.id   AF-A0A8T7AAY2-F1
#
_cell.length_a   1.000
_cell.length_b   1.000
_cell.length_c   1.000
_cell.angle_alpha   90.00
_cell.angle_beta   90.00
_cell.angle_gamma   90.00
#
_symmetry.space_group_name_H-M   'P 1'
#
loop_
_entity.id
_entity.type
_entity.pdbx_description
1 polymer ?
#
loop_
_entity_poly.entity_id
_entity_poly.type
_entity_poly.pdbx_seq_one_letter_code
_entity_poly.pdbx_strand_id
1 'polypeptide(L)'
;PQALPLILPPLTGLLISLIKHSAIVSVIAVAELTTTGLNLISDTFMAFEIWFIIAGIYLALTVTLSIAVGQLEKKMSIKRR
;
A
#
# COMPACT_ATOMS: atom_id res chain seq x y z
N PRO A 1 -16.91 -31.30 -2.48
CA PRO A 1 -16.27 -30.60 -3.63
C PRO A 1 -17.09 -29.46 -4.28
N GLN A 2 -18.26 -29.08 -3.76
CA GLN A 2 -19.10 -27.98 -4.31
C GLN A 2 -18.97 -26.64 -3.55
N ALA A 3 -18.11 -26.56 -2.54
CA ALA A 3 -17.97 -25.37 -1.68
C ALA A 3 -17.12 -24.24 -2.27
N LEU A 4 -16.19 -24.55 -3.19
CA LEU A 4 -15.32 -23.52 -3.80
C LEU A 4 -16.08 -22.39 -4.50
N PRO A 5 -17.08 -22.63 -5.38
CA PRO A 5 -17.76 -21.55 -6.10
C PRO A 5 -18.62 -20.63 -5.21
N LEU A 6 -19.02 -21.07 -4.02
CA LEU A 6 -19.86 -20.29 -3.10
C LEU A 6 -19.05 -19.34 -2.20
N ILE A 7 -17.79 -19.69 -1.91
CA ILE A 7 -16.90 -18.89 -1.02
C ILE A 7 -16.11 -17.83 -1.81
N LEU A 8 -15.92 -18.03 -3.12
CA LEU A 8 -15.26 -17.08 -4.02
C LEU A 8 -15.88 -15.66 -4.01
N PRO A 9 -17.21 -15.48 -4.12
CA PRO A 9 -17.81 -14.14 -4.11
C PRO A 9 -17.53 -13.33 -2.82
N PRO A 10 -17.75 -13.84 -1.59
CA PRO A 10 -17.46 -13.08 -0.37
C PRO A 10 -15.96 -12.85 -0.13
N LEU A 11 -15.08 -13.78 -0.53
CA LEU A 11 -13.63 -13.56 -0.52
C LEU A 11 -13.19 -12.38 -1.39
N THR A 12 -13.90 -12.14 -2.48
CA THR A 12 -13.57 -11.03 -3.40
C THR A 12 -13.91 -9.68 -2.78
N GLY A 13 -15.05 -9.57 -2.09
CA GLY A 13 -15.42 -8.37 -1.35
C GLY A 13 -14.44 -8.05 -0.21
N LEU A 14 -14.00 -9.08 0.53
CA LEU A 14 -13.00 -8.94 1.60
C LEU A 14 -11.64 -8.48 1.06
N LEU A 15 -11.17 -9.05 -0.06
CA LEU A 15 -9.93 -8.59 -0.71
C LEU A 15 -9.98 -7.13 -1.14
N ILE A 16 -11.09 -6.70 -1.75
CA ILE A 16 -11.26 -5.31 -2.19
C ILE A 16 -11.32 -4.36 -0.98
N SER A 17 -11.98 -4.77 0.10
CA SER A 17 -12.02 -4.00 1.34
C SER A 17 -10.64 -3.90 1.98
N LEU A 18 -9.90 -5.01 2.12
CA LEU A 18 -8.55 -5.03 2.68
C LEU A 18 -7.60 -4.10 1.92
N ILE A 19 -7.69 -4.07 0.58
CA ILE A 19 -6.86 -3.19 -0.26
C ILE A 19 -7.23 -1.72 -0.08
N LYS A 20 -8.53 -1.41 0.02
CA LYS A 20 -8.98 -0.05 0.32
C LYS A 20 -8.50 0.42 1.69
N HIS A 21 -8.60 -0.43 2.71
CA HIS A 21 -8.11 -0.11 4.04
C HIS A 21 -6.58 0.06 4.07
N SER A 22 -5.82 -0.79 3.38
CA SER A 22 -4.36 -0.67 3.31
C SER A 22 -3.91 0.58 2.53
N ALA A 23 -4.60 0.93 1.44
CA ALA A 23 -4.28 2.12 0.64
C ALA A 23 -4.54 3.42 1.43
N ILE A 24 -5.64 3.50 2.17
CA ILE A 24 -5.96 4.67 3.00
C ILE A 24 -4.94 4.85 4.13
N VAL A 25 -4.60 3.78 4.85
CA VAL A 25 -3.60 3.80 5.93
C VAL A 25 -2.22 4.21 5.40
N SER A 26 -1.84 3.68 4.24
CA SER A 26 -0.59 4.02 3.54
C SER A 26 -0.46 5.52 3.25
N VAL A 27 -1.52 6.17 2.75
CA VAL A 27 -1.49 7.61 2.43
C VAL A 27 -1.37 8.47 3.69
N ILE A 28 -2.06 8.10 4.76
CA ILE A 28 -2.00 8.83 6.05
C ILE A 28 -0.59 8.71 6.65
N ALA A 29 -0.03 7.50 6.68
CA ALA A 29 1.31 7.25 7.23
C ALA A 29 2.40 8.07 6.52
N VAL A 30 2.26 8.30 5.21
CA VAL A 30 3.19 9.12 4.43
C VAL A 30 3.13 10.60 4.83
N ALA A 31 1.93 11.14 5.06
CA ALA A 31 1.75 12.52 5.51
C ALA A 31 2.35 12.73 6.91
N GLU A 32 2.13 11.77 7.81
CA GLU A 32 2.73 11.78 9.15
C GLU A 32 4.26 11.66 9.09
N LEU A 33 4.79 10.79 8.23
CA LEU A 33 6.23 10.63 8.03
C LEU A 33 6.88 11.92 7.53
N THR A 34 6.28 12.60 6.55
CA THR A 34 6.82 13.84 5.99
C THR A 34 6.85 14.95 7.04
N THR A 35 5.79 15.05 7.86
CA THR A 35 5.71 16.01 8.97
C THR A 35 6.78 15.71 10.03
N THR A 36 6.94 14.43 10.39
CA THR A 36 7.96 13.98 11.33
C THR A 36 9.37 14.23 10.78
N GLY A 37 9.58 14.00 9.49
CA GLY A 37 10.83 14.27 8.79
C GLY A 37 11.21 15.75 8.86
N LEU A 38 10.27 16.67 8.61
CA LEU A 38 10.52 18.11 8.74
C LEU A 38 10.93 18.49 10.17
N ASN A 39 10.25 17.96 11.19
CA ASN A 39 10.63 18.20 12.59
C ASN A 39 12.04 17.67 12.88
N LEU A 40 12.38 16.48 12.39
CA LEU A 40 13.69 15.88 12.57
C LEU A 40 14.79 16.69 11.88
N ILE A 41 14.51 17.26 10.70
CA ILE A 41 15.44 18.16 10.00
C ILE A 41 15.65 19.44 10.81
N SER A 42 14.59 19.98 11.42
CA SER A 42 14.70 21.16 12.30
C SER A 42 15.51 20.88 13.56
N ASP A 43 15.46 19.67 14.10
CA ASP A 43 16.17 19.30 15.34
C ASP A 43 17.63 18.89 15.10
N THR A 44 17.90 18.12 14.03
CA THR A 44 19.23 17.57 13.74
C THR A 44 20.01 18.37 12.71
N PHE A 45 19.35 19.23 11.93
CA PHE A 45 19.90 19.92 10.76
C PHE A 45 20.46 18.97 9.67
N MET A 46 20.17 17.67 9.75
CA MET A 46 20.64 16.62 8.83
C MET A 46 19.65 16.38 7.68
N ALA A 47 19.40 17.42 6.88
CA ALA A 47 18.41 17.36 5.81
C ALA A 47 18.65 16.20 4.81
N PHE A 48 19.89 15.99 4.40
CA PHE A 48 20.23 15.02 3.36
C PHE A 48 19.86 13.57 3.72
N GLU A 49 20.23 13.12 4.92
CA GLU A 49 19.96 11.74 5.38
C GLU A 49 18.47 11.49 5.55
N ILE A 50 17.73 12.47 6.10
CA ILE A 50 16.30 12.35 6.33
C ILE A 50 15.53 12.30 5.00
N TRP A 51 15.88 13.15 4.04
CA TRP A 51 15.30 13.07 2.70
C TRP A 51 15.57 11.73 2.00
N PHE A 52 16.75 11.15 2.21
CA PHE A 52 17.09 9.82 1.66
C PHE A 52 16.21 8.70 2.27
N ILE A 53 15.99 8.75 3.59
CA ILE A 53 15.10 7.80 4.29
C ILE A 53 13.65 7.96 3.80
N ILE A 54 13.15 9.19 3.72
CA ILE A 54 11.80 9.48 3.22
C ILE A 54 11.65 8.94 1.79
N ALA A 55 12.60 9.22 0.90
CA ALA A 55 12.58 8.71 -0.47
C ALA A 55 12.55 7.18 -0.53
N GLY A 56 13.35 6.50 0.32
CA GLY A 56 13.35 5.04 0.43
C GLY A 56 11.99 4.48 0.87
N ILE A 57 11.34 5.12 1.83
CA ILE A 57 10.00 4.70 2.29
C ILE A 57 8.95 4.92 1.20
N TYR A 58 8.97 6.06 0.51
CA TYR A 58 8.09 6.32 -0.63
C TYR A 58 8.25 5.28 -1.75
N LEU A 59 9.48 4.86 -2.04
CA LEU A 59 9.75 3.82 -3.02
C LEU A 59 9.18 2.47 -2.57
N ALA A 60 9.41 2.08 -1.31
CA ALA A 60 8.85 0.84 -0.75
C ALA A 60 7.31 0.82 -0.81
N LEU A 61 6.68 1.95 -0.49
CA LEU A 61 5.24 2.13 -0.56
C LEU A 61 4.71 1.97 -1.99
N THR A 62 5.35 2.65 -2.94
CA THR A 62 4.97 2.63 -4.36
C THR A 62 5.12 1.23 -4.94
N VAL A 63 6.19 0.51 -4.60
CA VAL A 63 6.40 -0.89 -4.99
C VAL A 63 5.33 -1.79 -4.39
N THR A 64 5.01 -1.63 -3.10
CA THR A 64 3.98 -2.42 -2.42
C THR A 64 2.61 -2.22 -3.07
N LEU A 65 2.25 -0.98 -3.40
CA LEU A 65 1.02 -0.67 -4.14
C LEU A 65 1.03 -1.24 -5.55
N SER A 66 2.14 -1.13 -6.29
CA SER A 66 2.29 -1.74 -7.62
C SER A 66 2.07 -3.26 -7.59
N ILE A 67 2.64 -3.95 -6.58
CA ILE A 67 2.45 -5.40 -6.40
C ILE A 67 0.98 -5.70 -6.07
N ALA A 68 0.35 -4.93 -5.18
CA ALA A 68 -1.05 -5.10 -4.82
C ALA A 68 -1.98 -4.95 -6.03
N VAL A 69 -1.73 -3.94 -6.88
CA VAL A 69 -2.47 -3.73 -8.13
C VAL A 69 -2.21 -4.86 -9.13
N GLY A 70 -0.96 -5.30 -9.30
CA GLY A 70 -0.64 -6.42 -10.19
C GLY A 70 -1.28 -7.75 -9.76
N GLN A 71 -1.43 -7.99 -8.46
CA GLN A 71 -2.16 -9.14 -7.93
C GLN A 71 -3.67 -9.03 -8.21
N LEU A 72 -4.24 -7.82 -8.09
CA LEU A 72 -5.63 -7.56 -8.46
C LEU A 72 -5.89 -7.81 -9.94
N GLU A 73 -5.02 -7.33 -10.84
CA GLU A 73 -5.15 -7.54 -12.28
C GLU A 73 -5.09 -9.02 -12.65
N LYS A 74 -4.15 -9.78 -12.07
CA LYS A 74 -4.08 -11.24 -12.27
C LYS A 74 -5.36 -11.95 -11.81
N LYS A 75 -5.93 -11.52 -10.67
CA LYS A 75 -7.15 -12.13 -10.12
C LYS A 75 -8.42 -11.75 -10.89
N MET A 76 -8.48 -10.55 -11.45
CA MET A 76 -9.58 -10.11 -12.33
C MET A 76 -9.49 -10.70 -13.73
N SER A 77 -8.28 -10.90 -14.27
CA SER A 77 -8.06 -11.53 -15.59
C SER A 77 -8.60 -12.97 -15.64
N ILE A 78 -8.53 -13.71 -14.53
CA ILE A 78 -9.10 -15.06 -14.39
C ILE A 78 -10.63 -15.07 -14.56
N LYS A 79 -11.32 -13.94 -14.32
CA LYS A 79 -12.79 -13.85 -14.47
C LYS A 79 -13.26 -13.62 -15.91
N ARG A 80 -12.36 -13.57 -16.90
CA ARG A 80 -12.70 -13.32 -18.31
C ARG A 80 -12.56 -14.55 -19.24
N ARG A 81 -12.54 -15.77 -18.70
CA ARG A 81 -12.69 -17.01 -19.47
C ARG A 81 -13.72 -17.93 -18.83
#